data_AF-A0A6A5WUJ9-F1
#
_entry.id   AF-A0A6A5WUJ9-F1
#
_cell.length_a   1.000
_cell.length_b   1.000
_cell.length_c   1.000
_cell.angle_alpha   90.00
_cell.angle_beta   90.00
_cell.angle_gamma   90.00
#
_symmetry.space_group_name_H-M   'P 1'
#
loop_
_entity.id
_entity.type
_entity.pdbx_description
1 polymer ?
#
loop_
_entity_poly.entity_id
_entity_poly.type
_entity_poly.pdbx_seq_one_letter_code
_entity_poly.pdbx_strand_id
1 'polypeptide(L)'
;MLGQGKITEVVDRVVNLRDMLAVAAPEQHSSIVLRMVQSTIAKALGHDSAHHMDTTRHLEEFGIDSLTPVLVRNHLATMTDLTLPSNIALLHPNLQSLSEFLLFQLRDEIDSDSSSAPGGSATPKATTSGVSSDIQFNNVAKRNTASFDCPKTAFVIGPTGFVGAFMVREFLERGIIVYCLVRASSDIQAEERMLTNIKQYILWNPNYEPLLKTVVGDLSQPLLGLGEGLFDDLAN
;
A
#
# COMPACT_ATOMS: atom_id res chain seq x y z
N MET A 1 52.38 -14.39 -17.12
CA MET A 1 51.20 -15.21 -16.78
C MET A 1 50.69 -14.80 -15.41
N LEU A 2 49.48 -14.24 -15.39
CA LEU A 2 48.46 -14.27 -14.33
C LEU A 2 48.84 -13.74 -12.92
N GLY A 3 48.79 -12.41 -12.79
CA GLY A 3 48.55 -11.70 -11.53
C GLY A 3 47.04 -11.46 -11.31
N GLN A 4 46.26 -12.53 -11.16
CA GLN A 4 44.82 -12.49 -10.87
C GLN A 4 44.61 -12.93 -9.43
N GLY A 5 44.72 -12.00 -8.48
CA GLY A 5 44.54 -12.32 -7.05
C GLY A 5 44.14 -11.14 -6.16
N LYS A 6 43.73 -10.00 -6.73
CA LYS A 6 43.44 -8.80 -5.94
C LYS A 6 42.22 -7.99 -6.36
N ILE A 7 41.32 -8.57 -7.17
CA ILE A 7 40.12 -7.86 -7.67
C ILE A 7 38.85 -8.24 -6.88
N THR A 8 38.92 -9.24 -5.99
CA THR A 8 37.72 -9.80 -5.32
C THR A 8 37.58 -9.39 -3.85
N GLU A 9 38.15 -8.25 -3.43
CA GLU A 9 38.18 -7.83 -2.01
C GLU A 9 37.74 -6.38 -1.77
N VAL A 10 36.87 -5.81 -2.63
CA VAL A 10 36.32 -4.45 -2.46
C VAL A 10 34.78 -4.44 -2.50
N VAL A 11 34.13 -5.57 -2.27
CA VAL A 11 32.66 -5.71 -2.26
C VAL A 11 32.17 -5.90 -0.83
N ASP A 12 32.46 -4.99 0.10
CA ASP A 12 31.63 -4.80 1.33
C ASP A 12 32.03 -3.61 2.22
N ARG A 13 32.34 -2.44 1.64
CA ARG A 13 32.29 -1.21 2.45
C ARG A 13 31.02 -0.47 2.07
N VAL A 14 30.15 -0.27 3.05
CA VAL A 14 29.17 0.81 3.08
C VAL A 14 29.96 2.11 2.97
N VAL A 15 30.37 2.45 1.75
CA VAL A 15 30.96 3.75 1.46
C VAL A 15 29.77 4.69 1.39
N ASN A 16 29.70 5.62 2.34
CA ASN A 16 28.64 6.61 2.37
C ASN A 16 28.68 7.37 1.04
N LEU A 17 27.56 7.41 0.31
CA LEU A 17 27.50 7.97 -1.03
C LEU A 17 27.93 9.46 -1.04
N ARG A 18 27.71 10.15 0.08
CA ARG A 18 28.14 11.54 0.29
C ARG A 18 29.65 11.70 0.15
N ASP A 19 30.44 10.81 0.77
CA ASP A 19 31.91 10.84 0.70
C ASP A 19 32.41 10.58 -0.73
N MET A 20 31.73 9.71 -1.47
CA MET A 20 32.08 9.45 -2.88
C MET A 20 31.78 10.65 -3.78
N LEU A 21 30.65 11.32 -3.57
CA LEU A 21 30.27 12.51 -4.34
C LEU A 21 31.16 13.72 -3.99
N ALA A 22 31.66 13.81 -2.77
CA ALA A 22 32.60 14.87 -2.35
C ALA A 22 33.96 14.80 -3.08
N VAL A 23 34.41 13.59 -3.46
CA VAL A 23 35.70 13.36 -4.14
C VAL A 23 35.56 13.27 -5.66
N ALA A 24 34.37 12.90 -6.17
CA ALA A 24 34.11 12.75 -7.60
C ALA A 24 33.86 14.09 -8.30
N ALA A 25 34.22 14.16 -9.59
CA ALA A 25 33.91 15.32 -10.43
C ALA A 25 32.39 15.48 -10.63
N PRO A 26 31.84 16.71 -10.67
CA PRO A 26 30.38 16.95 -10.77
C PRO A 26 29.70 16.23 -11.94
N GLU A 27 30.41 16.06 -13.05
CA GLU A 27 29.91 15.41 -14.26
C GLU A 27 29.68 13.90 -14.07
N GLN A 28 30.32 13.29 -13.06
CA GLN A 28 30.23 11.87 -12.76
C GLN A 28 29.12 11.55 -11.74
N HIS A 29 28.61 12.56 -11.03
CA HIS A 29 27.68 12.37 -9.92
C HIS A 29 26.42 11.62 -10.33
N SER A 30 25.79 12.01 -11.45
CA SER A 30 24.58 11.35 -11.96
C SER A 30 24.82 9.87 -12.28
N SER A 31 25.98 9.53 -12.85
CA SER A 31 26.31 8.14 -13.18
C SER A 31 26.57 7.28 -11.94
N ILE A 32 27.12 7.87 -10.88
CA ILE A 32 27.42 7.18 -9.61
C ILE A 32 26.11 6.89 -8.86
N VAL A 33 25.23 7.90 -8.74
CA VAL A 33 23.92 7.74 -8.09
C VAL A 33 23.07 6.71 -8.84
N LEU A 34 23.03 6.79 -10.17
CA LEU A 34 22.27 5.84 -10.99
C LEU A 34 22.73 4.39 -10.80
N ARG A 35 24.04 4.15 -10.76
CA ARG A 35 24.61 2.81 -10.51
C ARG A 35 24.25 2.29 -9.12
N MET A 36 24.20 3.16 -8.12
CA MET A 36 23.83 2.81 -6.76
C MET A 36 22.34 2.48 -6.64
N VAL A 37 21.47 3.26 -7.29
CA VAL A 37 20.03 2.97 -7.40
C VAL A 37 19.80 1.63 -8.11
N GLN A 38 20.50 1.38 -9.22
CA GLN A 38 20.46 0.10 -9.93
C GLN A 38 20.89 -1.08 -9.04
N SER A 39 22.01 -0.94 -8.29
CA SER A 39 22.48 -1.99 -7.39
C SER A 39 21.52 -2.25 -6.23
N THR A 40 20.93 -1.18 -5.68
CA THR A 40 19.92 -1.25 -4.60
C THR A 40 18.71 -2.04 -5.04
N ILE A 41 18.20 -1.73 -6.23
CA ILE A 41 16.99 -2.36 -6.75
C ILE A 41 17.28 -3.80 -7.19
N ALA A 42 18.42 -4.07 -7.82
CA ALA A 42 18.84 -5.44 -8.10
C ALA A 42 18.91 -6.30 -6.83
N LYS A 43 19.50 -5.77 -5.75
CA LYS A 43 19.54 -6.46 -4.43
C LYS A 43 18.15 -6.66 -3.84
N ALA A 44 17.28 -5.65 -3.89
CA ALA A 44 15.91 -5.76 -3.39
C ALA A 44 15.08 -6.80 -4.15
N LEU A 45 15.37 -7.00 -5.44
CA LEU A 45 14.76 -8.01 -6.30
C LEU A 45 15.47 -9.38 -6.25
N GLY A 46 16.55 -9.52 -5.47
CA GLY A 46 17.32 -10.76 -5.37
C GLY A 46 18.16 -11.11 -6.60
N HIS A 47 18.52 -10.10 -7.42
CA HIS A 47 19.38 -10.27 -8.59
C HIS A 47 20.85 -9.93 -8.27
N ASP A 48 21.77 -10.82 -8.68
CA ASP A 48 23.22 -10.65 -8.48
C ASP A 48 23.87 -9.59 -9.38
N SER A 49 23.18 -9.08 -10.40
CA SER A 49 23.74 -8.08 -11.30
C SER A 49 22.75 -7.00 -11.74
N ALA A 50 23.20 -5.75 -11.68
CA ALA A 50 22.41 -4.55 -11.96
C ALA A 50 22.62 -4.01 -13.41
N HIS A 51 23.51 -4.63 -14.19
CA HIS A 51 24.03 -4.09 -15.44
C HIS A 51 23.07 -4.12 -16.65
N HIS A 52 21.88 -4.72 -16.52
CA HIS A 52 20.91 -4.87 -17.61
C HIS A 52 19.54 -4.21 -17.34
N MET A 53 19.42 -3.39 -16.29
CA MET A 53 18.17 -2.70 -16.00
C MET A 53 17.99 -1.48 -16.90
N ASP A 54 16.92 -1.46 -17.70
CA ASP A 54 16.50 -0.28 -18.46
C ASP A 54 16.13 0.85 -17.51
N THR A 55 16.82 1.99 -17.64
CA THR A 55 16.71 3.12 -16.71
C THR A 55 15.43 3.94 -16.89
N THR A 56 14.75 3.77 -18.03
CA THR A 56 13.56 4.53 -18.42
C THR A 56 12.26 3.77 -18.15
N ARG A 57 12.36 2.45 -17.97
CA ARG A 57 11.24 1.54 -17.74
C ARG A 57 10.65 1.71 -16.33
N HIS A 58 9.35 1.46 -16.19
CA HIS A 58 8.67 1.61 -14.90
C HIS A 58 9.16 0.56 -13.89
N LEU A 59 9.30 0.97 -12.62
CA LEU A 59 9.73 0.13 -11.50
C LEU A 59 8.82 -1.10 -11.31
N GLU A 60 7.51 -0.94 -11.53
CA GLU A 60 6.51 -2.02 -11.47
C GLU A 60 6.82 -3.15 -12.48
N GLU A 61 7.34 -2.80 -13.65
CA GLU A 61 7.68 -3.77 -14.69
C GLU A 61 8.93 -4.60 -14.35
N PHE A 62 9.70 -4.19 -13.35
CA PHE A 62 10.80 -4.96 -12.77
C PHE A 62 10.37 -5.87 -11.61
N GLY A 63 9.07 -5.94 -11.32
CA GLY A 63 8.54 -6.77 -10.22
C GLY A 63 8.61 -6.09 -8.85
N ILE A 64 8.77 -4.77 -8.81
CA ILE A 64 8.63 -3.99 -7.58
C ILE A 64 7.13 -3.93 -7.23
N ASP A 65 6.68 -4.91 -6.44
CA ASP A 65 5.29 -5.06 -5.99
C ASP A 65 5.07 -4.50 -4.57
N SER A 66 3.84 -4.60 -4.04
CA SER A 66 3.30 -3.95 -2.83
C SER A 66 4.22 -3.74 -1.60
N LEU A 67 5.28 -4.53 -1.40
CA LEU A 67 6.26 -4.36 -0.30
C LEU A 67 7.65 -3.85 -0.75
N THR A 68 8.02 -4.08 -2.00
CA THR A 68 9.35 -3.80 -2.55
C THR A 68 9.70 -2.30 -2.55
N PRO A 69 8.77 -1.36 -2.85
CA PRO A 69 9.01 0.07 -2.72
C PRO A 69 9.52 0.51 -1.34
N VAL A 70 9.00 -0.11 -0.27
CA VAL A 70 9.36 0.23 1.11
C VAL A 70 10.79 -0.25 1.42
N LEU A 71 11.16 -1.44 0.94
CA LEU A 71 12.51 -1.97 1.08
C LEU A 71 13.54 -1.13 0.31
N VAL A 72 13.23 -0.78 -0.94
CA VAL A 72 14.06 0.11 -1.77
C VAL A 72 14.24 1.46 -1.08
N ARG A 73 13.15 2.08 -0.60
CA ARG A 73 13.20 3.35 0.14
C ARG A 73 14.09 3.23 1.38
N ASN A 74 13.96 2.16 2.17
CA ASN A 74 14.75 1.99 3.39
C ASN A 74 16.23 1.82 3.07
N HIS A 75 16.58 1.03 2.06
CA HIS A 75 17.97 0.85 1.66
C HIS A 75 18.60 2.13 1.12
N LEU A 76 17.85 2.88 0.30
CA LEU A 76 18.29 4.18 -0.21
C LEU A 76 18.46 5.20 0.93
N ALA A 77 17.51 5.27 1.87
CA ALA A 77 17.61 6.15 3.03
C ALA A 77 18.86 5.86 3.87
N THR A 78 19.18 4.58 4.11
CA THR A 78 20.39 4.18 4.85
C THR A 78 21.69 4.52 4.12
N MET A 79 21.73 4.46 2.78
CA MET A 79 22.96 4.75 2.03
C MET A 79 23.18 6.24 1.73
N THR A 80 22.11 7.02 1.73
CA THR A 80 22.14 8.46 1.41
C THR A 80 22.05 9.35 2.66
N ASP A 81 21.71 8.76 3.81
CA ASP A 81 21.31 9.43 5.05
C ASP A 81 20.15 10.43 4.85
N LEU A 82 19.36 10.27 3.78
CA LEU A 82 18.21 11.12 3.49
C LEU A 82 16.93 10.62 4.14
N THR A 83 16.12 11.54 4.64
CA THR A 83 14.73 11.26 5.00
C THR A 83 13.84 11.20 3.74
N LEU A 84 13.69 9.99 3.17
CA LEU A 84 12.88 9.79 1.97
C LEU A 84 11.39 9.58 2.29
N PRO A 85 10.45 10.19 1.53
CA PRO A 85 9.01 9.91 1.63
C PRO A 85 8.67 8.44 1.39
N SER A 86 7.63 7.93 2.05
CA SER A 86 7.17 6.54 1.89
C SER A 86 6.58 6.23 0.50
N ASN A 87 6.13 7.26 -0.23
CA ASN A 87 5.59 7.16 -1.58
C ASN A 87 6.61 7.46 -2.69
N ILE A 88 7.92 7.47 -2.39
CA ILE A 88 8.96 7.90 -3.34
C ILE A 88 8.95 7.10 -4.66
N ALA A 89 8.67 5.79 -4.60
CA ALA A 89 8.58 4.95 -5.79
C ALA A 89 7.37 5.28 -6.68
N LEU A 90 6.31 5.88 -6.12
CA LEU A 90 5.16 6.38 -6.88
C LEU A 90 5.44 7.74 -7.51
N LEU A 91 6.25 8.58 -6.84
CA LEU A 91 6.63 9.90 -7.34
C LEU A 91 7.69 9.80 -8.45
N HIS A 92 8.59 8.81 -8.35
CA HIS A 92 9.68 8.58 -9.28
C HIS A 92 9.61 7.15 -9.81
N PRO A 93 8.78 6.92 -10.85
CA PRO A 93 8.41 5.58 -11.28
C PRO A 93 9.49 4.87 -12.09
N ASN A 94 10.66 5.47 -12.33
CA ASN A 94 11.77 4.82 -13.03
C ASN A 94 13.13 5.16 -12.38
N LEU A 95 14.16 4.38 -12.74
CA LEU A 95 15.50 4.50 -12.16
C LEU A 95 16.13 5.87 -12.38
N GLN A 96 15.89 6.46 -13.56
CA GLN A 96 16.44 7.77 -13.90
C GLN A 96 15.86 8.89 -13.03
N SER A 97 14.54 9.02 -12.98
CA SER A 97 13.85 10.05 -12.19
C SER A 97 14.16 9.93 -10.69
N LEU A 98 14.30 8.70 -10.18
CA LEU A 98 14.68 8.45 -8.80
C LEU A 98 16.14 8.88 -8.53
N SER A 99 17.05 8.62 -9.47
CA SER A 99 18.46 9.00 -9.34
C SER A 99 18.67 10.51 -9.41
N GLU A 100 17.96 11.18 -10.32
CA GLU A 100 17.96 12.65 -10.43
C GLU A 100 17.42 13.30 -9.16
N PHE A 101 16.33 12.78 -8.61
CA PHE A 101 15.78 13.26 -7.33
C PHE A 101 16.76 13.10 -6.17
N LEU A 102 17.40 11.94 -6.03
CA LEU A 102 18.39 11.71 -4.97
C LEU A 102 19.61 12.64 -5.12
N LEU A 103 20.07 12.87 -6.34
CA LEU A 103 21.18 13.77 -6.62
C LEU A 103 20.83 15.23 -6.27
N PHE A 104 19.61 15.67 -6.58
CA PHE A 104 19.11 16.98 -6.19
C PHE A 104 19.08 17.16 -4.67
N GLN A 105 18.50 16.20 -3.94
CA GLN A 105 18.43 16.24 -2.48
C GLN A 105 19.80 16.20 -1.81
N LEU A 106 20.74 15.40 -2.34
CA LEU A 106 22.11 15.34 -1.81
C LEU A 106 22.87 16.65 -2.03
N ARG A 107 22.63 17.34 -3.15
CA ARG A 107 23.24 18.66 -3.41
C ARG A 107 22.69 19.72 -2.46
N ASP A 108 21.37 19.75 -2.30
CA ASP A 108 20.68 20.71 -1.43
C ASP A 108 21.17 20.58 0.02
N GLU A 109 21.34 19.36 0.53
CA GLU A 109 21.91 19.08 1.85
C GLU A 109 23.36 19.56 1.97
N ILE A 110 24.23 19.28 0.99
CA ILE A 110 25.63 19.72 0.97
C ILE A 110 25.73 21.25 0.97
N ASP A 111 24.87 21.92 0.19
CA ASP A 111 24.84 23.37 0.11
C ASP A 111 24.27 23.97 1.41
N SER A 112 23.32 23.29 2.07
CA SER A 112 22.72 23.69 3.36
C SER A 112 23.67 23.53 4.56
N ASP A 113 24.55 22.52 4.58
CA ASP A 113 25.58 22.33 5.63
C ASP A 113 26.63 23.46 5.63
N SER A 114 26.80 24.16 4.50
CA SER A 114 27.71 25.31 4.36
C SER A 114 27.08 26.66 4.74
N SER A 115 25.76 26.69 5.00
CA SER A 115 25.02 27.90 5.39
C SER A 115 23.99 27.55 6.46
N SER A 116 24.44 27.56 7.73
CA SER A 116 23.53 27.41 8.87
C SER A 116 22.61 28.64 9.01
N ALA A 117 21.41 28.53 8.44
CA ALA A 117 20.22 29.25 8.85
C ALA A 117 19.01 28.30 8.79
N PRO A 118 18.10 28.31 9.79
CA PRO A 118 17.02 27.35 9.87
C PRO A 118 15.90 27.70 8.87
N GLY A 119 15.84 26.98 7.75
CA GLY A 119 14.78 27.07 6.75
C GLY A 119 13.80 25.90 6.88
N GLY A 120 12.56 26.22 7.28
CA GLY A 120 11.55 25.24 7.69
C GLY A 120 11.15 24.22 6.63
N SER A 121 10.99 22.98 7.11
CA SER A 121 10.22 21.91 6.48
C SER A 121 8.85 22.44 6.02
N ALA A 122 8.67 22.59 4.71
CA ALA A 122 7.37 22.85 4.13
C ALA A 122 6.59 21.52 4.10
N THR A 123 5.87 21.24 5.17
CA THR A 123 4.82 20.22 5.19
C THR A 123 3.74 20.66 4.21
N PRO A 124 3.22 19.79 3.31
CA PRO A 124 2.04 20.12 2.55
C PRO A 124 0.90 20.30 3.57
N LYS A 125 0.49 21.56 3.74
CA LYS A 125 -0.66 21.94 4.55
C LYS A 125 -1.87 21.31 3.89
N ALA A 126 -2.28 20.14 4.38
CA ALA A 126 -3.58 19.58 4.08
C ALA A 126 -4.58 20.69 4.40
N THR A 127 -5.23 21.22 3.36
CA THR A 127 -6.37 22.11 3.53
C THR A 127 -7.40 21.30 4.28
N THR A 128 -7.45 21.50 5.59
CA THR A 128 -8.61 21.19 6.41
C THR A 128 -9.70 22.15 5.95
N SER A 129 -10.26 21.90 4.76
CA SER A 129 -11.61 22.33 4.46
C SER A 129 -12.42 21.77 5.61
N GLY A 130 -12.82 22.66 6.51
CA GLY A 130 -13.52 22.31 7.73
C GLY A 130 -14.59 21.29 7.40
N VAL A 131 -14.61 20.21 8.18
CA VAL A 131 -15.75 19.32 8.30
C VAL A 131 -17.01 20.19 8.23
N SER A 132 -17.91 19.95 7.26
CA SER A 132 -19.10 20.79 7.07
C SER A 132 -19.79 21.02 8.40
N SER A 133 -20.29 22.23 8.65
CA SER A 133 -21.09 22.56 9.84
C SER A 133 -22.33 21.67 10.01
N ASP A 134 -22.70 20.93 8.96
CA ASP A 134 -23.79 19.95 8.97
C ASP A 134 -23.43 18.62 9.66
N ILE A 135 -22.13 18.34 9.84
CA ILE A 135 -21.67 17.11 10.51
C ILE A 135 -21.77 17.34 12.03
N GLN A 136 -22.92 16.97 12.58
CA GLN A 136 -23.15 17.02 14.02
C GLN A 136 -22.74 15.71 14.69
N PHE A 137 -21.74 15.76 15.58
CA PHE A 137 -21.35 14.65 16.47
C PHE A 137 -22.22 14.61 17.75
N ASN A 138 -23.54 14.75 17.61
CA ASN A 138 -24.49 14.83 18.74
C ASN A 138 -24.96 13.43 19.25
N ASN A 139 -24.52 12.38 18.56
CA ASN A 139 -24.76 10.97 18.82
C ASN A 139 -23.93 10.39 19.99
N VAL A 140 -22.92 11.12 20.48
CA VAL A 140 -22.13 10.70 21.66
C VAL A 140 -22.89 10.95 22.98
N ALA A 141 -23.72 12.00 23.04
CA ALA A 141 -24.44 12.38 24.26
C ALA A 141 -25.86 11.78 24.35
N LYS A 142 -26.47 11.43 23.22
CA LYS A 142 -27.75 10.72 23.18
C LYS A 142 -27.53 9.20 23.12
N ARG A 143 -26.92 8.61 24.15
CA ARG A 143 -27.34 7.25 24.55
C ARG A 143 -28.74 7.36 25.15
N ASN A 144 -29.68 7.69 24.28
CA ASN A 144 -31.07 7.55 24.58
C ASN A 144 -31.24 6.06 24.86
N THR A 145 -31.79 5.73 26.02
CA THR A 145 -32.39 4.42 26.32
C THR A 145 -33.63 4.19 25.42
N ALA A 146 -33.60 4.66 24.17
CA ALA A 146 -34.46 4.23 23.12
C ALA A 146 -33.87 2.90 22.67
N SER A 147 -34.52 1.82 23.08
CA SER A 147 -34.35 0.50 22.48
C SER A 147 -34.54 0.66 20.98
N PHE A 148 -33.42 0.74 20.24
CA PHE A 148 -33.45 0.50 18.81
C PHE A 148 -33.87 -0.96 18.64
N ASP A 149 -34.95 -1.21 17.89
CA ASP A 149 -35.29 -2.57 17.50
C ASP A 149 -34.07 -3.19 16.82
N CYS A 150 -33.71 -4.40 17.22
CA CYS A 150 -32.63 -5.12 16.57
C CYS A 150 -33.04 -5.31 15.09
N PRO A 151 -32.19 -4.90 14.12
CA PRO A 151 -32.52 -5.07 12.72
C PRO A 151 -32.69 -6.56 12.42
N LYS A 152 -33.69 -6.89 11.59
CA LYS A 152 -33.97 -8.28 11.19
C LYS A 152 -33.03 -8.77 10.09
N THR A 153 -32.57 -7.84 9.26
CA THR A 153 -31.72 -8.08 8.09
C THR A 153 -30.53 -7.13 8.10
N ALA A 154 -29.40 -7.58 7.55
CA ALA A 154 -28.21 -6.78 7.34
C ALA A 154 -27.60 -7.07 5.97
N PHE A 155 -27.16 -6.05 5.26
CA PHE A 155 -26.41 -6.17 4.01
C PHE A 155 -24.94 -5.83 4.27
N VAL A 156 -24.04 -6.78 3.99
CA VAL A 156 -22.60 -6.66 4.29
C VAL A 156 -21.79 -6.65 3.00
N ILE A 157 -20.98 -5.60 2.88
CA ILE A 157 -20.00 -5.39 1.82
C ILE A 157 -18.61 -5.80 2.33
N GLY A 158 -17.81 -6.42 1.46
CA GLY A 158 -16.52 -6.99 1.84
C GLY A 158 -16.60 -8.14 2.87
N PRO A 159 -17.60 -9.04 2.81
CA PRO A 159 -17.76 -10.13 3.79
C PRO A 159 -16.62 -11.17 3.72
N THR A 160 -15.89 -11.21 2.60
CA THR A 160 -14.69 -12.04 2.41
C THR A 160 -13.41 -11.38 2.93
N GLY A 161 -13.47 -10.13 3.38
CA GLY A 161 -12.37 -9.45 4.06
C GLY A 161 -12.29 -9.82 5.53
N PHE A 162 -11.22 -9.36 6.19
CA PHE A 162 -11.02 -9.62 7.62
C PHE A 162 -12.19 -9.09 8.47
N VAL A 163 -12.40 -7.77 8.50
CA VAL A 163 -13.44 -7.15 9.35
C VAL A 163 -14.84 -7.64 8.98
N GLY A 164 -15.13 -7.77 7.68
CA GLY A 164 -16.44 -8.22 7.20
C GLY A 164 -16.82 -9.60 7.71
N ALA A 165 -15.88 -10.55 7.75
CA ALA A 165 -16.14 -11.91 8.25
C ALA A 165 -16.57 -11.91 9.73
N PHE A 166 -15.93 -11.09 10.57
CA PHE A 166 -16.30 -10.97 11.98
C PHE A 166 -17.63 -10.23 12.17
N MET A 167 -17.91 -9.18 11.39
CA MET A 167 -19.21 -8.52 11.42
C MET A 167 -20.35 -9.47 11.05
N VAL A 168 -20.14 -10.30 10.02
CA VAL A 168 -21.11 -11.33 9.62
C VAL A 168 -21.37 -12.29 10.77
N ARG A 169 -20.33 -12.79 11.45
CA ARG A 169 -20.52 -13.66 12.64
C ARG A 169 -21.36 -12.97 13.72
N GLU A 170 -21.03 -11.73 14.07
CA GLU A 170 -21.74 -10.99 15.13
C GLU A 170 -23.22 -10.77 14.79
N PHE A 171 -23.56 -10.58 13.52
CA PHE A 171 -24.95 -10.50 13.08
C PHE A 171 -25.67 -11.86 13.13
N LEU A 172 -25.00 -12.92 12.67
CA LEU A 172 -25.55 -14.28 12.70
C LEU A 172 -25.81 -14.75 14.15
N GLU A 173 -24.90 -14.47 15.08
CA GLU A 173 -25.05 -14.77 16.51
C GLU A 173 -26.27 -14.07 17.15
N ARG A 174 -26.64 -12.90 16.63
CA ARG A 174 -27.82 -12.14 17.05
C ARG A 174 -29.11 -12.59 16.35
N GLY A 175 -29.04 -13.61 15.49
CA GLY A 175 -30.19 -14.11 14.73
C GLY A 175 -30.61 -13.22 13.56
N ILE A 176 -29.72 -12.33 13.10
CA ILE A 176 -29.98 -11.41 11.99
C ILE A 176 -29.71 -12.15 10.67
N ILE A 177 -30.59 -11.99 9.69
CA ILE A 177 -30.38 -12.52 8.33
C ILE A 177 -29.35 -11.63 7.64
N VAL A 178 -28.26 -12.22 7.14
CA VAL A 178 -27.13 -11.47 6.56
C VAL A 178 -27.01 -11.76 5.08
N TYR A 179 -27.17 -10.72 4.27
CA TYR A 179 -26.90 -10.74 2.83
C TYR A 179 -25.47 -10.28 2.58
N CYS A 180 -24.64 -11.19 2.09
CA CYS A 180 -23.22 -11.01 1.85
C CYS A 180 -22.96 -10.79 0.36
N LEU A 181 -22.55 -9.58 0.00
CA LEU A 181 -22.15 -9.28 -1.38
C LEU A 181 -20.75 -9.84 -1.66
N VAL A 182 -20.66 -10.82 -2.56
CA VAL A 182 -19.42 -11.50 -2.91
C VAL A 182 -19.14 -11.35 -4.39
N ARG A 183 -17.95 -10.87 -4.72
CA ARG A 183 -17.48 -10.83 -6.12
C ARG A 183 -17.11 -12.24 -6.57
N ALA A 184 -17.89 -12.80 -7.49
CA ALA A 184 -17.70 -14.13 -8.06
C ALA A 184 -18.35 -14.23 -9.45
N SER A 185 -18.05 -15.29 -10.20
CA SER A 185 -18.66 -15.53 -11.52
C SER A 185 -19.98 -16.29 -11.47
N SER A 186 -20.35 -16.85 -10.31
CA SER A 186 -21.59 -17.60 -10.09
C SER A 186 -21.97 -17.64 -8.61
N ASP A 187 -23.24 -17.93 -8.33
CA ASP A 187 -23.75 -18.02 -6.95
C ASP A 187 -23.06 -19.14 -6.16
N ILE A 188 -22.81 -20.28 -6.82
CA ILE A 188 -22.08 -21.41 -6.24
C ILE A 188 -20.67 -20.97 -5.81
N GLN A 189 -19.97 -20.25 -6.68
CA GLN A 189 -18.62 -19.76 -6.37
C GLN A 189 -18.65 -18.71 -5.25
N ALA A 190 -19.66 -17.84 -5.20
CA ALA A 190 -19.83 -16.88 -4.11
C ALA A 190 -20.04 -17.59 -2.77
N GLU A 191 -20.89 -18.61 -2.73
CA GLU A 191 -21.18 -19.41 -1.54
C GLU A 191 -19.94 -20.17 -1.06
N GLU A 192 -19.26 -20.88 -1.96
CA GLU A 192 -18.01 -21.58 -1.66
C GLU A 192 -16.95 -20.64 -1.10
N ARG A 193 -16.78 -19.47 -1.71
CA ARG A 193 -15.80 -18.46 -1.27
C ARG A 193 -16.15 -17.92 0.11
N MET A 194 -17.43 -17.66 0.37
CA MET A 194 -17.90 -17.17 1.66
C MET A 194 -17.71 -18.20 2.77
N LEU A 195 -18.15 -19.45 2.54
CA LEU A 195 -18.02 -20.54 3.50
C LEU A 195 -16.56 -20.89 3.76
N THR A 196 -15.73 -20.93 2.72
CA THR A 196 -14.28 -21.15 2.86
C THR A 196 -13.66 -20.07 3.74
N ASN A 197 -14.02 -18.80 3.52
CA ASN A 197 -13.51 -17.69 4.31
C ASN A 197 -13.93 -17.75 5.79
N ILE A 198 -15.22 -17.96 6.08
CA ILE A 198 -15.72 -18.06 7.46
C ILE A 198 -15.07 -19.26 8.17
N LYS A 199 -14.92 -20.41 7.49
CA LYS A 199 -14.27 -21.61 8.05
C LYS A 199 -12.79 -21.37 8.32
N GLN A 200 -12.09 -20.67 7.43
CA GLN A 200 -10.69 -20.28 7.60
C GLN A 200 -10.48 -19.46 8.88
N TYR A 201 -11.41 -18.57 9.22
CA TYR A 201 -11.38 -17.79 10.47
C TYR A 201 -12.02 -18.52 11.67
N ILE A 202 -12.46 -19.77 11.52
CA ILE A 202 -13.10 -20.56 12.59
C ILE A 202 -14.37 -19.86 13.14
N LEU A 203 -15.14 -19.23 12.26
CA LEU A 203 -16.36 -18.48 12.62
C LEU A 203 -17.66 -19.24 12.26
N TRP A 204 -17.55 -20.44 11.66
CA TRP A 204 -18.70 -21.17 11.13
C TRP A 204 -19.41 -22.00 12.21
N ASN A 205 -20.75 -21.89 12.24
CA ASN A 205 -21.64 -22.75 13.01
C ASN A 205 -22.78 -23.22 12.07
N PRO A 206 -23.15 -24.51 12.05
CA PRO A 206 -24.28 -25.00 11.25
C PRO A 206 -25.59 -24.24 11.47
N ASN A 207 -25.82 -23.69 12.66
CA ASN A 207 -27.01 -22.89 12.96
C ASN A 207 -27.10 -21.57 12.16
N TYR A 208 -26.01 -21.14 11.54
CA TYR A 208 -25.95 -19.90 10.75
C TYR A 208 -26.39 -20.09 9.30
N GLU A 209 -26.43 -21.33 8.80
CA GLU A 209 -26.82 -21.65 7.42
C GLU A 209 -28.15 -21.03 6.96
N PRO A 210 -29.25 -21.05 7.74
CA PRO A 210 -30.51 -20.41 7.31
C PRO A 210 -30.42 -18.88 7.24
N LEU A 211 -29.52 -18.27 8.00
CA LEU A 211 -29.38 -16.83 8.16
C LEU A 211 -28.37 -16.20 7.18
N LEU A 212 -27.41 -16.97 6.69
CA LEU A 212 -26.40 -16.51 5.75
C LEU A 212 -26.91 -16.62 4.30
N LYS A 213 -27.00 -15.48 3.60
CA LYS A 213 -27.37 -15.41 2.18
C LYS A 213 -26.22 -14.79 1.40
N THR A 214 -25.69 -15.49 0.41
CA THR A 214 -24.66 -14.96 -0.49
C THR A 214 -25.28 -14.41 -1.76
N VAL A 215 -24.83 -13.24 -2.17
CA VAL A 215 -25.29 -12.58 -3.40
C VAL A 215 -24.08 -12.22 -4.24
N VAL A 216 -24.09 -12.62 -5.51
CA VAL A 216 -23.03 -12.23 -6.46
C VAL A 216 -23.19 -10.77 -6.83
N GLY A 217 -22.12 -9.99 -6.69
CA GLY A 217 -22.12 -8.62 -7.19
C GLY A 217 -20.79 -7.90 -7.05
N ASP A 218 -20.76 -6.67 -7.57
CA ASP A 218 -19.59 -5.83 -7.69
C ASP A 218 -19.97 -4.36 -7.45
N LEU A 219 -19.36 -3.74 -6.44
CA LEU A 219 -19.60 -2.34 -6.08
C LEU A 219 -19.25 -1.34 -7.19
N SER A 220 -18.39 -1.74 -8.13
CA SER A 220 -18.00 -0.89 -9.26
C SER A 220 -19.07 -0.80 -10.35
N GLN A 221 -20.10 -1.65 -10.28
CA GLN A 221 -21.18 -1.72 -11.26
C GLN A 221 -22.44 -1.00 -10.74
N PRO A 222 -23.27 -0.43 -11.63
CA PRO A 222 -24.61 0.05 -11.27
C PRO A 222 -25.40 -1.05 -10.55
N LEU A 223 -26.22 -0.65 -9.56
CA LEU A 223 -27.03 -1.57 -8.76
C LEU A 223 -26.21 -2.72 -8.13
N LEU A 224 -24.92 -2.49 -7.88
CA LEU A 224 -23.98 -3.47 -7.35
C LEU A 224 -23.80 -4.70 -8.27
N GLY A 225 -24.12 -4.57 -9.56
CA GLY A 225 -24.13 -5.70 -10.50
C GLY A 225 -25.32 -6.65 -10.32
N LEU A 226 -26.33 -6.26 -9.53
CA LEU A 226 -27.55 -7.01 -9.31
C LEU A 226 -28.59 -6.65 -10.38
N GLY A 227 -29.53 -7.57 -10.62
CA GLY A 227 -30.76 -7.23 -11.36
C GLY A 227 -31.64 -6.28 -10.56
N GLU A 228 -32.37 -5.40 -11.23
CA GLU A 228 -33.23 -4.36 -10.60
C GLU A 228 -34.16 -4.94 -9.54
N GLY A 229 -34.87 -6.04 -9.81
CA GLY A 229 -35.78 -6.64 -8.84
C GLY A 229 -35.09 -7.13 -7.56
N LEU A 230 -33.89 -7.72 -7.67
CA LEU A 230 -33.14 -8.17 -6.49
C LEU A 230 -32.58 -6.98 -5.70
N PHE A 231 -32.17 -5.92 -6.40
CA PHE A 231 -31.72 -4.69 -5.75
C PHE A 231 -32.87 -4.02 -4.99
N ASP A 232 -34.06 -3.93 -5.59
CA ASP A 232 -35.25 -3.37 -4.97
C ASP A 232 -35.72 -4.20 -3.76
N ASP A 233 -35.65 -5.54 -3.85
CA ASP A 233 -35.96 -6.44 -2.74
C ASP A 233 -34.99 -6.25 -1.56
N LEU A 234 -33.72 -5.93 -1.82
CA LEU A 234 -32.71 -5.66 -0.79
C LEU A 234 -32.79 -4.24 -0.22
N ALA A 235 -33.41 -3.31 -0.94
CA ALA A 235 -33.52 -1.91 -0.55
C ALA A 235 -34.75 -1.62 0.33
N ASN A 236 -35.73 -2.54 0.39
CA ASN A 236 -36.98 -2.43 1.16
C ASN A 236 -36.92 -3.17 2.50
#